data_AF-A0A448IVP1-F1
#
_entry.id   AF-A0A448IVP1-F1
#
_cell.length_a   1.000
_cell.length_b   1.000
_cell.length_c   1.000
_cell.angle_alpha   90.00
_cell.angle_beta   90.00
_cell.angle_gamma   90.00
#
_symmetry.space_group_name_H-M   'P 1'
#
loop_
_entity.id
_entity.type
_entity.pdbx_description
1 polymer ?
#
loop_
_entity_poly.entity_id
_entity_poly.type
_entity_poly.pdbx_seq_one_letter_code
_entity_poly.pdbx_strand_id
1 'polypeptide(L)'
;MPSTPANAPLCPTPHGAPNGGYICPTCGAPVGDPTPDRRGRDRRFAAIAVLSVVGAVAAAAVVIALVMARGGVHTATSASEHAELTEWWSTTYPHVTELQEALDDSRKALESLDGPALASACQRMHDAARVDLAAQMPSPEADLTAELDAAADDAHEAAHMCLSVLEHSPNNYDAEFTSDVDQSERHLEAGIAIVNRSLTREPRKAARH
;
A
#
# COMPACT_ATOMS: atom_id res chain seq x y z
N MET A 1 19.17 -40.90 -14.62
CA MET A 1 19.78 -40.26 -15.79
C MET A 1 18.85 -40.47 -16.98
N PRO A 2 18.03 -39.49 -17.37
CA PRO A 2 17.20 -39.61 -18.57
C PRO A 2 18.00 -39.21 -19.81
N SER A 3 17.96 -40.11 -20.79
CA SER A 3 18.61 -40.05 -22.10
C SER A 3 17.95 -39.00 -23.00
N THR A 4 18.76 -38.16 -23.65
CA THR A 4 18.35 -37.23 -24.70
C THR A 4 17.95 -37.99 -25.97
N PRO A 5 16.76 -37.79 -26.57
CA PRO A 5 16.55 -38.13 -27.96
C PRO A 5 16.96 -36.94 -28.84
N ALA A 6 18.17 -37.04 -29.39
CA ALA A 6 18.54 -36.28 -30.58
C ALA A 6 17.73 -36.79 -31.79
N ASN A 7 17.33 -35.86 -32.67
CA ASN A 7 16.61 -36.05 -33.93
C ASN A 7 15.07 -36.10 -33.84
N ALA A 8 14.46 -34.94 -33.56
CA ALA A 8 13.11 -34.65 -34.04
C ALA A 8 13.23 -33.88 -35.38
N PRO A 9 12.51 -34.27 -36.46
CA PRO A 9 12.55 -33.57 -37.73
C PRO A 9 11.95 -32.16 -37.59
N LEU A 10 12.66 -31.15 -38.10
CA LEU A 10 12.19 -29.77 -38.18
C LEU A 10 11.02 -29.66 -39.17
N CYS A 11 10.08 -28.77 -38.89
CA CYS A 11 8.85 -28.61 -39.68
C CYS A 11 9.17 -28.10 -41.11
N PRO A 12 8.62 -28.72 -42.18
CA PRO A 12 8.97 -28.38 -43.56
C PRO A 12 8.38 -27.07 -44.09
N THR A 13 7.48 -26.41 -43.34
CA THR A 13 6.77 -25.21 -43.79
C THR A 13 7.06 -24.02 -42.88
N PRO A 14 7.54 -22.88 -43.42
CA PRO A 14 7.78 -21.67 -42.64
C PRO A 14 6.45 -20.97 -42.35
N HIS A 15 5.88 -21.21 -41.17
CA HIS A 15 4.77 -20.44 -40.62
C HIS A 15 5.14 -19.96 -39.22
N GLY A 16 4.98 -18.67 -38.95
CA GLY A 16 5.17 -18.11 -37.61
C GLY A 16 4.05 -18.59 -36.68
N ALA A 17 4.38 -18.87 -35.42
CA ALA A 17 3.38 -19.22 -34.42
C ALA A 17 2.51 -17.98 -34.11
N PRO A 18 1.18 -18.04 -34.25
CA PRO A 18 0.33 -16.85 -34.12
C PRO A 18 0.23 -16.26 -32.71
N ASN A 19 0.96 -16.75 -31.71
CA ASN A 19 0.93 -16.23 -30.33
C ASN A 19 2.31 -16.22 -29.62
N GLY A 20 3.42 -16.23 -30.37
CA GLY A 20 4.77 -16.28 -29.76
C GLY A 20 5.12 -17.61 -29.06
N GLY A 21 4.33 -18.66 -29.31
CA GLY A 21 4.60 -20.01 -28.78
C GLY A 21 5.75 -20.70 -29.51
N TYR A 22 6.55 -21.48 -28.77
CA TYR A 22 7.73 -22.18 -29.28
C TYR A 22 7.43 -23.55 -29.94
N ILE A 23 6.15 -23.93 -30.08
CA ILE A 23 5.70 -25.25 -30.57
C ILE A 23 4.61 -25.11 -31.63
N CYS A 24 4.74 -25.83 -32.74
CA CYS A 24 3.76 -25.85 -33.83
C CYS A 24 2.47 -26.57 -33.40
N PRO A 25 1.27 -25.94 -33.51
CA PRO A 25 0.01 -26.55 -33.07
C PRO A 25 -0.49 -27.69 -33.96
N THR A 26 0.05 -27.83 -35.18
CA THR A 26 -0.38 -28.86 -36.13
C THR A 26 0.38 -30.17 -35.96
N CYS A 27 1.67 -30.12 -35.59
CA CYS A 27 2.53 -31.30 -35.50
C CYS A 27 3.33 -31.44 -34.21
N GLY A 28 3.31 -30.45 -33.31
CA GLY A 28 3.99 -30.51 -32.02
C GLY A 28 5.51 -30.28 -32.06
N ALA A 29 6.08 -29.89 -33.21
CA ALA A 29 7.52 -29.67 -33.34
C ALA A 29 7.96 -28.27 -32.82
N PRO A 30 9.17 -28.15 -32.23
CA PRO A 30 9.71 -26.87 -31.80
C PRO A 30 10.08 -25.97 -32.99
N VAL A 31 9.73 -24.68 -32.91
CA VAL A 31 10.04 -23.68 -33.94
C VAL A 31 11.18 -22.80 -33.42
N GLY A 32 12.36 -22.92 -34.02
CA GLY A 32 13.54 -22.14 -33.63
C GLY A 32 14.34 -21.69 -34.85
N ASP A 33 14.80 -20.44 -34.81
CA ASP A 33 15.74 -19.88 -35.79
C ASP A 33 17.18 -20.13 -35.30
N PRO A 34 18.13 -20.57 -36.15
CA PRO A 34 19.51 -20.78 -35.72
C PRO A 34 20.25 -19.43 -35.64
N THR A 35 20.42 -18.88 -34.44
CA THR A 35 21.28 -17.70 -34.25
C THR A 35 22.75 -18.04 -34.50
N PRO A 36 23.50 -17.25 -35.30
CA PRO A 36 24.93 -17.46 -35.48
C PRO A 36 25.75 -16.98 -34.28
N ASP A 37 26.84 -17.71 -34.06
CA ASP A 37 27.85 -17.58 -33.02
C ASP A 37 28.40 -16.14 -32.85
N ARG A 38 28.30 -15.59 -31.63
CA ARG A 38 28.88 -14.29 -31.23
C ARG A 38 29.70 -14.39 -29.94
N ARG A 39 30.38 -15.52 -29.71
CA ARG A 39 31.15 -15.83 -28.48
C ARG A 39 32.36 -14.90 -28.21
N GLY A 40 32.63 -13.88 -29.03
CA GLY A 40 33.81 -13.00 -28.92
C GLY A 40 33.59 -11.58 -28.36
N ARG A 41 32.35 -11.07 -28.26
CA ARG A 41 32.08 -9.64 -27.97
C ARG A 41 31.65 -9.35 -26.52
N ASP A 42 31.21 -10.35 -25.77
CA ASP A 42 30.48 -10.16 -24.51
C ASP A 42 31.36 -9.95 -23.27
N ARG A 43 32.64 -10.29 -23.33
CA ARG A 43 33.53 -10.16 -22.16
C ARG A 43 33.84 -8.71 -21.76
N ARG A 44 33.69 -7.74 -22.66
CA ARG A 44 33.95 -6.32 -22.36
C ARG A 44 32.74 -5.60 -21.75
N PHE A 45 31.53 -6.12 -21.95
CA PHE A 45 30.30 -5.52 -21.40
C PHE A 45 29.88 -6.12 -20.06
N ALA A 46 30.22 -7.39 -19.78
CA ALA A 46 29.96 -8.02 -18.49
C ALA A 46 30.69 -7.35 -17.32
N ALA A 47 31.89 -6.81 -17.53
CA ALA A 47 32.64 -6.09 -16.49
C ALA A 47 31.99 -4.75 -16.10
N ILE A 48 31.29 -4.10 -17.03
CA ILE A 48 30.61 -2.81 -16.78
C ILE A 48 29.27 -3.06 -16.04
N ALA A 49 28.59 -4.17 -16.32
CA ALA A 49 27.31 -4.52 -15.68
C ALA A 49 27.45 -5.02 -14.23
N VAL A 50 28.57 -5.66 -13.85
CA VAL A 50 28.76 -6.11 -12.46
C VAL A 50 29.12 -4.93 -11.53
N LEU A 51 29.85 -3.94 -12.03
CA LEU A 51 30.14 -2.71 -11.26
C LEU A 51 28.90 -1.86 -11.00
N SER A 52 27.92 -1.84 -11.93
CA SER A 52 26.67 -1.12 -11.74
C SER A 52 25.71 -1.80 -10.76
N VAL A 53 25.65 -3.13 -10.72
CA VAL A 53 24.81 -3.85 -9.73
C VAL A 53 25.40 -3.78 -8.33
N VAL A 54 26.73 -3.95 -8.17
CA VAL A 54 27.39 -3.79 -6.85
C VAL A 54 27.30 -2.34 -6.37
N GLY A 55 27.46 -1.37 -7.28
CA GLY A 55 27.26 0.05 -6.98
C GLY A 55 25.82 0.38 -6.55
N ALA A 56 24.82 -0.22 -7.20
CA ALA A 56 23.41 -0.02 -6.85
C ALA A 56 23.05 -0.64 -5.49
N VAL A 57 23.55 -1.84 -5.16
CA VAL A 57 23.32 -2.48 -3.86
C VAL A 57 24.04 -1.73 -2.73
N ALA A 58 25.27 -1.26 -2.98
CA ALA A 58 26.00 -0.43 -2.02
C ALA A 58 25.31 0.93 -1.81
N ALA A 59 24.78 1.56 -2.87
CA ALA A 59 24.02 2.80 -2.77
C ALA A 59 22.71 2.60 -2.00
N ALA A 60 21.98 1.50 -2.24
CA ALA A 60 20.77 1.17 -1.49
C ALA A 60 21.07 0.94 0.01
N ALA A 61 22.15 0.22 0.33
CA ALA A 61 22.57 0.02 1.72
C ALA A 61 22.96 1.33 2.42
N VAL A 62 23.61 2.27 1.71
CA VAL A 62 23.93 3.60 2.23
C VAL A 62 22.69 4.46 2.41
N VAL A 63 21.70 4.38 1.51
CA VAL A 63 20.42 5.08 1.67
C VAL A 63 19.64 4.52 2.87
N ILE A 64 19.55 3.20 3.02
CA ILE A 64 18.92 2.56 4.19
C ILE A 64 19.65 2.94 5.47
N ALA A 65 20.99 2.91 5.47
CA ALA A 65 21.79 3.32 6.63
C ALA A 65 21.62 4.82 6.94
N LEU A 66 21.49 5.69 5.94
CA LEU A 66 21.21 7.12 6.11
C LEU A 66 19.79 7.36 6.64
N VAL A 67 18.80 6.59 6.19
CA VAL A 67 17.42 6.65 6.70
C VAL A 67 17.37 6.15 8.14
N MET A 68 18.05 5.05 8.47
CA MET A 68 18.14 4.56 9.85
C MET A 68 18.97 5.47 10.76
N ALA A 69 20.04 6.09 10.26
CA ALA A 69 20.82 7.09 11.00
C ALA A 69 20.06 8.40 11.20
N ARG A 70 19.18 8.79 10.27
CA ARG A 70 18.26 9.93 10.45
C ARG A 70 17.08 9.60 11.37
N GLY A 71 16.61 8.35 11.39
CA GLY A 71 15.58 7.88 12.32
C GLY A 71 16.08 7.68 13.77
N GLY A 72 17.39 7.61 13.98
CA GLY A 72 18.02 7.37 15.27
C GLY A 72 18.08 8.57 16.22
N VAL A 73 17.61 9.75 15.81
CA VAL A 73 17.48 10.91 16.70
C VAL A 73 16.00 11.16 16.93
N HIS A 74 15.40 10.43 17.88
CA HIS A 74 14.14 10.87 18.49
C HIS A 74 14.43 12.14 19.29
N THR A 75 14.50 13.28 18.61
CA THR A 75 14.51 14.59 19.24
C THR A 75 13.24 14.69 20.08
N ALA A 76 13.39 14.85 21.40
CA ALA A 76 12.25 15.14 22.27
C ALA A 76 11.48 16.33 21.70
N THR A 77 10.16 16.17 21.57
CA THR A 77 9.21 17.17 21.10
C THR A 77 9.39 18.45 21.90
N SER A 78 9.48 19.59 21.20
CA SER A 78 9.53 20.89 21.85
C SER A 78 8.20 21.20 22.56
N ALA A 79 8.23 22.13 23.51
CA ALA A 79 7.00 22.56 24.19
C ALA A 79 5.97 23.19 23.23
N SER A 80 6.41 23.82 22.14
CA SER A 80 5.51 24.38 21.14
C SER A 80 4.85 23.30 20.28
N GLU A 81 5.62 22.34 19.78
CA GLU A 81 5.08 21.20 19.00
C GLU A 81 4.08 20.37 19.83
N HIS A 82 4.38 20.16 21.12
CA HIS A 82 3.46 19.46 22.03
C HIS A 82 2.15 20.23 22.24
N ALA A 83 2.22 21.55 22.41
CA ALA A 83 1.04 22.39 22.56
C ALA A 83 0.19 22.44 21.27
N GLU A 84 0.84 22.55 20.11
CA GLU A 84 0.17 22.53 18.80
C GLU A 84 -0.54 21.20 18.56
N LEU A 85 0.11 20.06 18.85
CA LEU A 85 -0.52 18.75 18.74
C LEU A 85 -1.68 18.59 19.72
N THR A 86 -1.53 19.06 20.97
CA THR A 86 -2.59 18.98 21.98
C THR A 86 -3.85 19.73 21.52
N GLU A 87 -3.67 20.97 21.04
CA GLU A 87 -4.77 21.80 20.57
C GLU A 87 -5.46 21.17 19.36
N TRP A 88 -4.67 20.79 18.35
CA TRP A 88 -5.19 20.16 17.13
C TRP A 88 -5.91 18.83 17.43
N TRP A 89 -5.38 18.02 18.36
CA TRP A 89 -6.02 16.76 18.72
C TRP A 89 -7.35 16.97 19.45
N SER A 90 -7.47 18.04 20.25
CA SER A 90 -8.71 18.35 20.97
C SER A 90 -9.89 18.61 20.03
N THR A 91 -9.63 19.15 18.83
CA THR A 91 -10.65 19.39 17.80
C THR A 91 -10.84 18.21 16.86
N THR A 92 -9.78 17.41 16.65
CA THR A 92 -9.80 16.29 15.68
C THR A 92 -10.29 14.97 16.27
N TYR A 93 -10.04 14.72 17.56
CA TYR A 93 -10.41 13.47 18.24
C TYR A 93 -11.89 13.06 18.08
N PRO A 94 -12.87 13.99 18.15
CA PRO A 94 -14.27 13.62 17.89
C PRO A 94 -14.50 13.06 16.48
N HIS A 95 -13.82 13.59 15.46
CA HIS A 95 -13.94 13.13 14.07
C HIS A 95 -13.28 11.77 13.86
N VAL A 96 -12.15 11.53 14.53
CA VAL A 96 -11.53 10.18 14.57
C VAL A 96 -12.47 9.17 15.22
N THR A 97 -13.12 9.55 16.33
CA THR A 97 -14.06 8.68 17.04
C THR A 97 -15.30 8.38 16.19
N GLU A 98 -15.86 9.38 15.52
CA GLU A 98 -17.01 9.17 14.60
C GLU A 98 -16.65 8.20 13.48
N LEU A 99 -15.46 8.30 12.90
CA LEU A 99 -15.00 7.36 11.88
C LEU A 99 -14.89 5.93 12.44
N GLN A 100 -14.32 5.76 13.64
CA GLN A 100 -14.26 4.46 14.32
C GLN A 100 -15.65 3.87 14.58
N GLU A 101 -16.59 4.67 15.07
CA GLU A 101 -17.97 4.23 15.33
C GLU A 101 -18.68 3.82 14.04
N ALA A 102 -18.49 4.56 12.95
CA ALA A 102 -19.08 4.24 11.65
C ALA A 102 -18.50 2.95 11.04
N LEU A 103 -17.20 2.69 11.18
CA LEU A 103 -16.55 1.43 10.80
C LEU A 103 -17.16 0.24 11.57
N ASP A 104 -17.20 0.36 12.90
CA ASP A 104 -17.77 -0.64 13.80
C ASP A 104 -19.25 -0.94 13.51
N ASP A 105 -20.04 0.11 13.29
CA ASP A 105 -21.46 -0.03 12.99
C ASP A 105 -21.70 -0.67 11.63
N SER A 106 -20.84 -0.38 10.64
CA SER A 106 -20.91 -1.01 9.33
C SER A 106 -20.63 -2.51 9.44
N ARG A 107 -19.62 -2.91 10.24
CA ARG A 107 -19.33 -4.32 10.54
C ARG A 107 -20.51 -5.01 11.23
N LYS A 108 -21.04 -4.43 12.31
CA LYS A 108 -22.17 -5.00 13.07
C LYS A 108 -23.43 -5.12 12.21
N ALA A 109 -23.71 -4.12 11.37
CA ALA A 109 -24.87 -4.15 10.48
C ALA A 109 -24.71 -5.23 9.38
N LEU A 110 -23.50 -5.40 8.85
CA LEU A 110 -23.20 -6.48 7.91
C LEU A 110 -23.38 -7.86 8.56
N GLU A 111 -22.82 -8.07 9.75
CA GLU A 111 -22.93 -9.34 10.50
C GLU A 111 -24.39 -9.71 10.84
N SER A 112 -25.21 -8.70 11.13
CA SER A 112 -26.64 -8.88 11.44
C SER A 112 -27.55 -8.92 10.21
N LEU A 113 -26.99 -8.72 9.01
CA LEU A 113 -27.73 -8.62 7.74
C LEU A 113 -28.81 -7.52 7.77
N ASP A 114 -28.55 -6.43 8.51
CA ASP A 114 -29.44 -5.28 8.62
C ASP A 114 -29.11 -4.26 7.53
N GLY A 115 -29.77 -4.39 6.38
CA GLY A 115 -29.57 -3.51 5.22
C GLY A 115 -29.77 -2.02 5.52
N PRO A 116 -30.87 -1.59 6.16
CA PRO A 116 -31.06 -0.20 6.57
C PRO A 116 -29.98 0.34 7.51
N ALA A 117 -29.57 -0.45 8.52
CA ALA A 117 -28.49 -0.05 9.42
C ALA A 117 -27.15 0.05 8.67
N LEU A 118 -26.88 -0.88 7.77
CA LEU A 118 -25.67 -0.89 6.95
C LEU A 118 -25.61 0.33 6.02
N ALA A 119 -26.72 0.67 5.37
CA ALA A 119 -26.83 1.88 4.53
C ALA A 119 -26.51 3.15 5.33
N SER A 120 -27.08 3.26 6.54
CA SER A 120 -26.84 4.40 7.42
C SER A 120 -25.38 4.46 7.90
N ALA A 121 -24.80 3.32 8.27
CA ALA A 121 -23.43 3.24 8.75
C ALA A 121 -22.41 3.56 7.65
N CYS A 122 -22.61 3.03 6.44
CA CYS A 122 -21.74 3.31 5.29
C CYS A 122 -21.81 4.78 4.85
N GLN A 123 -22.98 5.43 4.95
CA GLN A 123 -23.08 6.87 4.70
C GLN A 123 -22.33 7.68 5.77
N ARG A 124 -22.46 7.32 7.06
CA ARG A 124 -21.67 7.97 8.13
C ARG A 124 -20.18 7.77 7.92
N MET A 125 -19.75 6.57 7.53
CA MET A 125 -18.36 6.24 7.25
C MET A 125 -17.79 7.10 6.11
N HIS A 126 -18.55 7.26 5.02
CA HIS A 126 -18.19 8.16 3.92
C HIS A 126 -17.98 9.61 4.39
N ASP A 127 -18.96 10.15 5.13
CA ASP A 127 -18.94 11.55 5.55
C ASP A 127 -17.83 11.80 6.59
N ALA A 128 -17.70 10.90 7.57
CA ALA A 128 -16.65 10.95 8.59
C ALA A 128 -15.25 10.93 7.96
N ALA A 129 -15.02 10.05 6.97
CA ALA A 129 -13.73 9.92 6.31
C ALA A 129 -13.37 11.14 5.45
N ARG A 130 -14.23 11.50 4.50
CA ARG A 130 -13.85 12.45 3.43
C ARG A 130 -14.26 13.89 3.69
N VAL A 131 -15.26 14.10 4.54
CA VAL A 131 -15.75 15.44 4.89
C VAL A 131 -15.14 15.87 6.21
N ASP A 132 -15.37 15.11 7.27
CA ASP A 132 -15.10 15.59 8.63
C ASP A 132 -13.64 15.44 9.03
N LEU A 133 -13.06 14.23 8.91
CA LEU A 133 -11.66 13.98 9.27
C LEU A 133 -10.71 14.70 8.31
N ALA A 134 -10.95 14.60 6.99
CA ALA A 134 -10.12 15.25 5.99
C ALA A 134 -10.08 16.79 6.15
N ALA A 135 -11.14 17.41 6.68
CA ALA A 135 -11.15 18.86 6.94
C ALA A 135 -10.20 19.28 8.07
N GLN A 136 -9.76 18.35 8.92
CA GLN A 136 -8.80 18.62 10.00
C GLN A 136 -7.33 18.46 9.56
N MET A 137 -7.10 18.00 8.33
CA MET A 137 -5.77 17.65 7.83
C MET A 137 -5.06 18.84 7.17
N PRO A 138 -3.71 18.93 7.23
CA PRO A 138 -2.80 17.98 7.87
C PRO A 138 -2.69 18.21 9.38
N SER A 139 -2.28 17.17 10.10
CA SER A 139 -1.89 17.29 11.51
C SER A 139 -0.49 17.91 11.66
N PRO A 140 -0.11 18.42 12.85
CA PRO A 140 1.24 18.89 13.13
C PRO A 140 2.33 17.82 13.00
N GLU A 141 1.99 16.53 13.11
CA GLU A 141 2.94 15.42 12.95
C GLU A 141 2.75 14.70 11.61
N ALA A 142 3.78 14.67 10.76
CA ALA A 142 3.67 14.09 9.43
C ALA A 142 3.29 12.60 9.44
N ASP A 143 3.82 11.82 10.39
CA ASP A 143 3.48 10.39 10.51
C ASP A 143 2.00 10.21 10.92
N LEU A 144 1.47 11.09 11.79
CA LEU A 144 0.06 11.07 12.16
C LEU A 144 -0.83 11.43 10.97
N THR A 145 -0.40 12.39 10.16
CA THR A 145 -1.09 12.74 8.91
C THR A 145 -1.18 11.55 7.98
N ALA A 146 -0.08 10.82 7.79
CA ALA A 146 -0.06 9.65 6.92
C ALA A 146 -1.01 8.55 7.37
N GLU A 147 -1.05 8.24 8.68
CA GLU A 147 -1.97 7.23 9.21
C GLU A 147 -3.44 7.66 9.11
N LEU A 148 -3.77 8.91 9.43
CA LEU A 148 -5.16 9.38 9.35
C LEU A 148 -5.66 9.55 7.91
N ASP A 149 -4.79 9.96 6.98
CA ASP A 149 -5.12 10.00 5.56
C ASP A 149 -5.36 8.57 5.02
N ALA A 150 -4.51 7.61 5.37
CA ALA A 150 -4.69 6.21 4.97
C ALA A 150 -6.00 5.62 5.53
N ALA A 151 -6.29 5.88 6.81
CA ALA A 151 -7.55 5.48 7.42
C ALA A 151 -8.77 6.06 6.68
N ALA A 152 -8.73 7.35 6.36
CA ALA A 152 -9.80 8.03 5.65
C ALA A 152 -9.97 7.48 4.22
N ASP A 153 -8.89 7.22 3.51
CA ASP A 153 -8.94 6.69 2.15
C ASP A 153 -9.55 5.27 2.14
N ASP A 154 -9.11 4.37 3.01
CA ASP A 154 -9.66 3.00 3.11
C ASP A 154 -11.15 3.02 3.52
N ALA A 155 -11.52 3.84 4.49
CA ALA A 155 -12.93 3.97 4.91
C ALA A 155 -13.82 4.56 3.80
N HIS A 156 -13.31 5.53 3.05
CA HIS A 156 -14.03 6.13 1.94
C HIS A 156 -14.23 5.14 0.80
N GLU A 157 -13.22 4.33 0.48
CA GLU A 157 -13.32 3.24 -0.49
C GLU A 157 -14.34 2.18 -0.04
N ALA A 158 -14.24 1.71 1.20
CA ALA A 158 -15.20 0.77 1.78
C ALA A 158 -16.65 1.30 1.73
N ALA A 159 -16.85 2.59 2.00
CA ALA A 159 -18.18 3.20 1.98
C ALA A 159 -18.78 3.16 0.58
N HIS A 160 -17.99 3.45 -0.46
CA HIS A 160 -18.43 3.38 -1.84
C HIS A 160 -18.76 1.94 -2.27
N MET A 161 -17.97 0.96 -1.85
CA MET A 161 -18.28 -0.46 -2.10
C MET A 161 -19.63 -0.84 -1.49
N CYS A 162 -19.82 -0.56 -0.20
CA CYS A 162 -21.05 -0.85 0.52
C CYS A 162 -22.28 -0.21 -0.10
N LEU A 163 -22.23 1.11 -0.35
CA LEU A 163 -23.36 1.86 -0.93
C LEU A 163 -23.69 1.37 -2.34
N SER A 164 -22.68 1.03 -3.14
CA SER A 164 -22.92 0.51 -4.49
C SER A 164 -23.63 -0.85 -4.50
N VAL A 165 -23.34 -1.74 -3.54
CA VAL A 165 -24.04 -3.02 -3.39
C VAL A 165 -25.49 -2.80 -2.98
N LEU A 166 -25.74 -1.88 -2.06
CA LEU A 166 -27.09 -1.50 -1.62
C LEU A 166 -27.92 -0.86 -2.77
N GLU A 167 -27.25 -0.17 -3.68
CA GLU A 167 -27.82 0.35 -4.93
C GLU A 167 -27.96 -0.71 -6.04
N HIS A 168 -27.72 -1.98 -5.74
CA HIS A 168 -27.84 -3.12 -6.66
C HIS A 168 -26.87 -3.03 -7.85
N SER A 169 -25.70 -2.45 -7.65
CA SER A 169 -24.60 -2.53 -8.62
C SER A 169 -24.23 -4.01 -8.88
N PRO A 170 -23.89 -4.39 -10.12
CA PRO A 170 -23.44 -5.75 -10.43
C PRO A 170 -22.02 -6.05 -9.93
N ASN A 171 -21.35 -5.09 -9.28
CA ASN A 171 -20.02 -5.27 -8.74
C ASN A 171 -20.05 -6.25 -7.56
N ASN A 172 -19.04 -7.12 -7.51
CA ASN A 172 -18.80 -7.98 -6.36
C ASN A 172 -17.57 -7.43 -5.61
N TYR A 173 -17.76 -7.11 -4.33
CA TYR A 173 -16.74 -6.60 -3.41
C TYR A 173 -16.55 -7.56 -2.20
N ASP A 174 -16.82 -8.85 -2.43
CA ASP A 174 -16.85 -9.96 -1.46
C ASP A 174 -16.04 -9.71 -0.19
N ALA A 175 -14.72 -9.58 -0.31
CA ALA A 175 -13.80 -9.46 0.82
C ALA A 175 -13.15 -8.08 0.90
N GLU A 176 -13.20 -7.31 -0.18
CA GLU A 176 -12.60 -5.98 -0.31
C GLU A 176 -13.20 -5.02 0.73
N PHE A 177 -14.52 -4.98 0.88
CA PHE A 177 -15.18 -4.14 1.88
C PHE A 177 -14.65 -4.42 3.30
N THR A 178 -14.61 -5.69 3.71
CA THR A 178 -14.13 -6.05 5.05
C THR A 178 -12.63 -5.79 5.21
N SER A 179 -11.85 -5.97 4.16
CA SER A 179 -10.41 -5.70 4.16
C SER A 179 -10.14 -4.21 4.37
N ASP A 180 -10.88 -3.34 3.72
CA ASP A 180 -10.69 -1.89 3.80
C ASP A 180 -11.18 -1.33 5.15
N VAL A 181 -12.29 -1.85 5.67
CA VAL A 181 -12.70 -1.56 7.06
C VAL A 181 -11.61 -1.95 8.05
N ASP A 182 -11.07 -3.16 7.92
CA ASP A 182 -10.00 -3.66 8.78
C ASP A 182 -8.68 -2.85 8.64
N GLN A 183 -8.35 -2.38 7.43
CA GLN A 183 -7.18 -1.54 7.19
C GLN A 183 -7.37 -0.15 7.80
N SER A 184 -8.54 0.45 7.60
CA SER A 184 -8.88 1.76 8.17
C SER A 184 -8.77 1.76 9.69
N GLU A 185 -9.31 0.74 10.36
CA GLU A 185 -9.18 0.59 11.82
C GLU A 185 -7.73 0.50 12.29
N ARG A 186 -6.89 -0.29 11.60
CA ARG A 186 -5.47 -0.40 11.91
C ARG A 186 -4.74 0.94 11.80
N HIS A 187 -5.07 1.71 10.77
CA HIS A 187 -4.51 3.05 10.57
C HIS A 187 -4.99 4.02 11.66
N LEU A 188 -6.26 3.97 12.08
CA LEU A 188 -6.77 4.77 13.21
C LEU A 188 -6.06 4.41 14.53
N GLU A 189 -5.90 3.11 14.81
CA GLU A 189 -5.17 2.64 15.99
C GLU A 189 -3.71 3.11 15.97
N ALA A 190 -3.04 3.04 14.82
CA ALA A 190 -1.68 3.52 14.63
C ALA A 190 -1.60 5.05 14.86
N GLY A 191 -2.52 5.83 14.30
CA GLY A 191 -2.63 7.27 14.52
C GLY A 191 -2.81 7.64 15.99
N ILE A 192 -3.74 6.97 16.69
CA ILE A 192 -3.97 7.17 18.13
C ILE A 192 -2.71 6.82 18.94
N ALA A 193 -1.99 5.75 18.56
CA ALA A 193 -0.74 5.38 19.21
C ALA A 193 0.37 6.43 18.99
N ILE A 194 0.40 7.10 17.83
CA ILE A 194 1.29 8.24 17.56
C ILE A 194 0.97 9.39 18.52
N VAL A 195 -0.29 9.83 18.58
CA VAL A 195 -0.71 10.93 19.48
C VAL A 195 -0.38 10.61 20.92
N ASN A 196 -0.76 9.43 21.40
CA ASN A 196 -0.50 9.01 22.79
C ASN A 196 0.99 9.05 23.12
N ARG A 197 1.84 8.56 22.22
CA ARG A 197 3.30 8.59 22.39
C ARG A 197 3.84 10.02 22.41
N SER A 198 3.32 10.89 21.56
CA SER A 198 3.79 12.28 21.45
C SER A 198 3.34 13.14 22.62
N LEU A 199 2.11 12.95 23.11
CA LEU A 199 1.56 13.70 24.24
C LEU A 199 2.07 13.22 25.62
N THR A 200 2.51 11.97 25.74
CA THR A 200 3.08 11.42 27.00
C THR A 200 4.57 11.68 27.17
N ARG A 201 5.28 12.12 26.13
CA ARG A 201 6.69 12.53 26.25
C ARG A 201 6.79 13.89 26.93
N GLU A 202 7.67 14.02 27.92
CA GLU A 202 7.92 15.31 28.57
C GLU A 202 8.43 16.35 27.56
N PRO A 203 7.83 17.55 27.48
CA PRO A 203 8.27 18.58 26.55
C PRO A 203 9.65 19.10 26.95
N ARG A 204 10.58 19.17 25.99
CA ARG A 204 11.91 19.74 26.27
C ARG A 204 11.76 21.24 26.52
N LYS A 205 12.19 21.72 27.70
CA LYS A 205 12.28 23.17 27.96
C LYS A 205 13.25 23.79 26.97
N ALA A 206 12.78 24.75 26.17
CA ALA A 206 13.64 25.56 25.32
C ALA A 206 14.68 26.27 26.20
N ALA A 207 15.97 26.01 25.96
CA ALA A 207 17.04 26.75 26.59
C ALA A 207 16.94 28.20 26.12
N ARG A 208 16.69 29.13 27.05
CA ARG A 208 16.76 30.57 26.75
C ARG A 208 18.23 30.92 26.54
N HIS A 209 18.57 31.41 25.34
CA HIS A 209 19.85 32.07 25.06
C HIS A 209 19.71 33.58 25.25
#